data_AF-A0A949U7V4-F1
#
_entry.id   AF-A0A949U7V4-F1
#
_cell.length_a   1.000
_cell.length_b   1.000
_cell.length_c   1.000
_cell.angle_alpha   90.00
_cell.angle_beta   90.00
_cell.angle_gamma   90.00
#
_symmetry.space_group_name_H-M   'P 1'
#
loop_
_entity.id
_entity.type
_entity.pdbx_description
1 polymer ?
#
loop_
_entity_poly.entity_id
_entity_poly.type
_entity_poly.pdbx_seq_one_letter_code
_entity_poly.pdbx_strand_id
1 'polypeptide(L)'
;DTKIGDTITGDADPALEPLPGFEDIKPMVFAGLYTVDAHEHTQLREALEKLRLNDSSFFFEPESSAALGFGFRCGFLGLLHMEIIQERLEREFNLDLITTAPGVRYKITKTDGEVVEVDNPSRWLAQSEISKVEEPVILATILTNEEYVGGILALVEEKRGKQKSFEYVSSSRVMLQYELPLNEIVLDFYDRLKSVSRGYASLDYHLSGYWESPMVKLDILVAGEPVDALSVIVHRDFAYDRGRALAAKMKELIPRQMFEVAIQASVGAKIIARETVPAMRKNVLAKCYGGDITRKRKLLEKQKEGKKRMKRIGRVDIPQEAFLAVLKVGEDNG
;
A
#
# COMPACT_ATOMS: atom_id res chain seq x y z
N ASP A 1 -10.91 5.53 29.63
CA ASP A 1 -12.13 6.21 30.11
C ASP A 1 -12.07 7.73 30.02
N THR A 2 -10.89 8.38 30.13
CA THR A 2 -10.74 9.82 29.87
C THR A 2 -9.99 10.08 28.57
N LYS A 3 -10.69 10.50 27.51
CA LYS A 3 -10.06 10.83 26.22
C LYS A 3 -9.49 12.26 26.24
N ILE A 4 -8.52 12.54 25.38
CA ILE A 4 -7.93 13.88 25.26
C ILE A 4 -9.01 14.84 24.75
N GLY A 5 -9.28 15.91 25.50
CA GLY A 5 -10.32 16.90 25.18
C GLY A 5 -11.68 16.61 25.80
N ASP A 6 -11.82 15.53 26.57
CA ASP A 6 -13.05 15.20 27.29
C ASP A 6 -13.29 16.15 28.48
N THR A 7 -14.56 16.30 28.87
CA THR A 7 -14.97 17.19 29.98
C THR A 7 -15.20 16.37 31.24
N ILE A 8 -14.35 16.57 32.25
CA ILE A 8 -14.53 15.97 33.57
C ILE A 8 -15.41 16.90 34.42
N THR A 9 -16.51 16.36 34.96
CA THR A 9 -17.41 17.09 35.85
C THR A 9 -17.70 16.33 37.14
N GLY A 10 -18.24 17.02 38.15
CA GLY A 10 -18.53 16.43 39.46
C GLY A 10 -19.83 15.61 39.44
N ASP A 11 -19.86 14.50 40.17
CA ASP A 11 -21.04 13.63 40.25
C ASP A 11 -22.23 14.29 40.98
N ALA A 12 -21.95 15.07 42.03
CA ALA A 12 -22.97 15.74 42.83
C ALA A 12 -23.47 17.07 42.23
N ASP A 13 -22.70 17.68 41.33
CA ASP A 13 -23.02 18.93 40.64
C ASP A 13 -22.45 18.88 39.21
N PRO A 14 -23.12 18.20 38.28
CA PRO A 14 -22.63 18.01 36.93
C PRO A 14 -22.80 19.30 36.11
N ALA A 15 -21.80 19.57 35.28
CA ALA A 15 -21.85 20.64 34.29
C ALA A 15 -23.01 20.38 33.31
N LEU A 16 -23.75 21.44 32.98
CA LEU A 16 -24.92 21.37 32.11
C LEU A 16 -24.59 20.93 30.69
N GLU A 17 -23.41 21.29 30.19
CA GLU A 17 -22.95 20.97 28.84
C GLU A 17 -21.45 20.61 28.88
N PRO A 18 -21.00 19.65 28.07
CA PRO A 18 -19.57 19.41 27.86
C PRO A 18 -18.93 20.60 27.14
N LEU A 19 -17.63 20.79 27.32
CA LEU A 19 -16.88 21.79 26.59
C LEU A 19 -16.96 21.51 25.08
N PRO A 20 -17.20 22.54 24.25
CA PRO A 20 -17.28 22.37 22.81
C PRO A 20 -15.89 22.04 22.22
N GLY A 21 -15.89 21.29 21.12
CA GLY A 21 -14.67 21.01 20.34
C GLY A 21 -14.03 19.64 20.56
N PHE A 22 -14.62 18.79 21.41
CA PHE A 22 -14.21 17.39 21.48
C PHE A 22 -14.75 16.61 20.27
N GLU A 23 -13.85 16.15 19.41
CA GLU A 23 -14.14 15.18 18.35
C GLU A 23 -13.25 13.95 18.52
N ASP A 24 -13.85 12.77 18.37
CA ASP A 24 -13.09 11.53 18.36
C ASP A 24 -12.16 11.50 17.15
N ILE A 25 -10.86 11.50 17.43
CA ILE A 25 -9.81 11.48 16.44
C ILE A 25 -9.89 10.16 15.66
N LYS A 26 -10.23 10.23 14.37
CA LYS A 26 -10.32 9.06 13.49
C LYS A 26 -9.00 8.84 12.74
N PRO A 27 -8.49 7.59 12.68
CA PRO A 27 -7.33 7.27 11.87
C PRO A 27 -7.64 7.49 10.38
N MET A 28 -6.73 8.16 9.68
CA MET A 28 -6.85 8.49 8.27
C MET A 28 -6.05 7.55 7.37
N VAL A 29 -4.95 6.98 7.90
CA VAL A 29 -4.03 6.10 7.17
C VAL A 29 -3.99 4.74 7.83
N PHE A 30 -3.97 3.66 7.05
CA PHE A 30 -3.96 2.29 7.55
C PHE A 30 -2.83 1.48 6.90
N ALA A 31 -2.08 0.73 7.70
CA ALA A 31 -1.08 -0.21 7.21
C ALA A 31 -1.11 -1.50 8.03
N GLY A 32 -0.78 -2.62 7.41
CA GLY A 32 -0.56 -3.88 8.11
C GLY A 32 0.86 -3.95 8.65
N LEU A 33 1.01 -4.30 9.93
CA LEU A 33 2.29 -4.56 10.58
C LEU A 33 2.41 -6.06 10.87
N TYR A 34 3.50 -6.65 10.39
CA TYR A 34 3.81 -8.07 10.52
C TYR A 34 5.21 -8.24 11.09
N THR A 35 5.46 -9.27 11.89
CA THR A 35 6.81 -9.61 12.34
C THR A 35 7.53 -10.44 11.29
N VAL A 36 8.85 -10.30 11.20
CA VAL A 36 9.69 -11.18 10.37
C VAL A 36 9.67 -12.61 10.90
N ASP A 37 9.74 -12.77 12.23
CA ASP A 37 9.60 -14.04 12.93
C ASP A 37 8.18 -14.22 13.50
N ALA A 38 7.52 -15.32 13.18
CA ALA A 38 6.20 -15.66 13.68
C ALA A 38 6.16 -15.85 15.21
N HIS A 39 7.28 -16.18 15.84
CA HIS A 39 7.37 -16.33 17.30
C HIS A 39 7.25 -14.99 18.05
N GLU A 40 7.53 -13.87 17.39
CA GLU A 40 7.46 -12.53 17.97
C GLU A 40 6.06 -11.92 17.93
N HIS A 41 5.06 -12.60 17.35
CA HIS A 41 3.70 -12.09 17.25
C HIS A 41 3.09 -11.68 18.61
N THR A 42 3.37 -12.46 19.66
CA THR A 42 2.91 -12.14 21.02
C THR A 42 3.59 -10.87 21.54
N GLN A 43 4.88 -10.70 21.26
CA GLN A 43 5.64 -9.51 21.67
C GLN A 43 5.16 -8.27 20.90
N LEU A 44 4.88 -8.39 19.60
CA LEU A 44 4.28 -7.33 18.80
C LEU A 44 2.94 -6.90 19.39
N ARG A 45 2.07 -7.84 19.75
CA ARG A 45 0.79 -7.53 20.38
C ARG A 45 0.98 -6.74 21.69
N GLU A 46 1.85 -7.22 22.57
CA GLU A 46 2.13 -6.54 23.84
C GLU A 46 2.73 -5.14 23.64
N ALA A 47 3.60 -4.98 22.65
CA ALA A 47 4.19 -3.69 22.29
C ALA A 47 3.12 -2.70 21.77
N LEU A 48 2.22 -3.16 20.91
CA LEU A 48 1.09 -2.37 20.41
C LEU A 48 0.12 -1.98 21.52
N GLU A 49 -0.18 -2.90 22.44
CA GLU A 49 -1.02 -2.61 23.62
C GLU A 49 -0.36 -1.55 24.52
N LYS A 50 0.96 -1.64 24.76
CA LYS A 50 1.72 -0.64 25.53
C LYS A 50 1.77 0.73 24.82
N LEU A 51 1.93 0.75 23.50
CA LEU A 51 1.93 2.00 22.73
C LEU A 51 0.55 2.68 22.76
N ARG A 52 -0.52 1.90 22.63
CA ARG A 52 -1.90 2.41 22.70
C ARG A 52 -2.26 3.05 24.04
N LEU A 53 -1.61 2.64 25.14
CA LEU A 53 -1.79 3.30 26.44
C LEU A 53 -1.22 4.72 26.45
N ASN A 54 -0.18 4.97 25.66
CA ASN A 54 0.45 6.29 25.56
C ASN A 54 -0.16 7.15 24.44
N ASP A 55 -0.60 6.52 23.34
CA ASP A 55 -1.17 7.20 22.18
C ASP A 55 -2.63 6.77 21.97
N SER A 56 -3.56 7.67 22.31
CA SER A 56 -5.00 7.43 22.16
C SER A 56 -5.50 7.49 20.71
N SER A 57 -4.69 8.02 19.79
CA SER A 57 -5.04 8.11 18.36
C SER A 57 -4.67 6.86 17.57
N PHE A 58 -3.86 5.99 18.16
CA PHE A 58 -3.43 4.73 17.56
C PHE A 58 -4.49 3.65 17.71
N PHE A 59 -4.86 3.02 16.60
CA PHE A 59 -5.80 1.90 16.56
C PHE A 59 -5.14 0.69 15.93
N PHE A 60 -5.45 -0.51 16.42
CA PHE A 60 -5.01 -1.75 15.78
C PHE A 60 -6.08 -2.85 15.91
N GLU A 61 -6.19 -3.68 14.88
CA GLU A 61 -7.00 -4.90 14.87
C GLU A 61 -6.17 -6.09 14.38
N PRO A 62 -6.40 -7.32 14.88
CA PRO A 62 -5.69 -8.49 14.39
C PRO A 62 -6.04 -8.78 12.93
N GLU A 63 -5.02 -9.06 12.13
CA GLU A 63 -5.14 -9.37 10.71
C GLU A 63 -4.37 -10.66 10.40
N SER A 64 -4.86 -11.44 9.43
CA SER A 64 -4.14 -12.60 8.90
C SER A 64 -3.94 -12.42 7.41
N SER A 65 -2.69 -12.55 6.98
CA SER A 65 -2.30 -12.62 5.58
C SER A 65 -1.87 -14.03 5.20
N ALA A 66 -2.18 -14.46 3.98
CA ALA A 66 -1.72 -15.74 3.44
C ALA A 66 -0.20 -15.76 3.23
N ALA A 67 0.39 -14.62 2.89
CA ALA A 67 1.82 -14.49 2.63
C ALA A 67 2.66 -14.18 3.88
N LEU A 68 2.15 -13.30 4.75
CA LEU A 68 2.91 -12.78 5.91
C LEU A 68 2.49 -13.42 7.24
N GLY A 69 1.43 -14.24 7.26
CA GLY A 69 0.94 -14.87 8.48
C GLY A 69 0.13 -13.91 9.35
N PHE A 70 0.28 -14.02 10.67
CA PHE A 70 -0.48 -13.22 11.63
C PHE A 70 0.18 -11.86 11.89
N GLY A 71 -0.59 -10.79 11.71
CA GLY A 71 -0.15 -9.43 11.96
C GLY A 71 -1.28 -8.57 12.52
N PHE A 72 -1.11 -7.26 12.41
CA PHE A 72 -2.08 -6.29 12.89
C PHE A 72 -2.32 -5.21 11.84
N ARG A 73 -3.59 -4.97 11.52
CA ARG A 73 -4.00 -3.80 10.75
C ARG A 73 -4.01 -2.60 11.69
N CYS A 74 -3.12 -1.65 11.46
CA CYS A 74 -2.93 -0.48 12.30
C CYS A 74 -3.45 0.78 11.60
N GLY A 75 -4.13 1.64 12.35
CA GLY A 75 -4.66 2.92 11.92
C GLY A 75 -3.87 4.07 12.56
N PHE A 76 -3.48 5.04 11.74
CA PHE A 76 -2.63 6.17 12.05
C PHE A 76 -3.29 7.49 11.66
N LEU A 77 -2.82 8.58 12.26
CA LEU A 77 -3.28 9.93 11.92
C LEU A 77 -2.81 10.40 10.54
N GLY A 78 -1.64 9.94 10.14
CA GLY A 78 -0.95 10.32 8.92
C GLY A 78 0.36 9.53 8.79
N LEU A 79 1.12 9.83 7.74
CA LEU A 79 2.39 9.14 7.46
C LEU A 79 3.43 9.32 8.56
N LEU A 80 3.63 10.55 9.05
CA LEU A 80 4.60 10.81 10.11
C LEU A 80 4.27 10.04 11.39
N HIS A 81 2.99 9.94 11.74
CA HIS A 81 2.57 9.16 12.90
C HIS A 81 2.88 7.66 12.69
N MET A 82 2.69 7.13 11.48
CA MET A 82 3.06 5.76 11.13
C MET A 82 4.56 5.51 11.28
N GLU A 83 5.40 6.41 10.74
CA GLU A 83 6.87 6.30 10.82
C GLU A 83 7.37 6.32 12.27
N ILE A 84 6.84 7.23 13.09
CA ILE A 84 7.21 7.32 14.51
C ILE A 84 6.82 6.03 15.24
N ILE A 85 5.61 5.51 15.03
CA ILE A 85 5.18 4.27 15.69
C ILE A 85 6.03 3.08 15.24
N GLN A 86 6.35 2.99 13.95
CA GLN A 86 7.24 1.95 13.44
C GLN A 86 8.63 2.04 14.08
N GLU A 87 9.26 3.21 14.06
CA GLU A 87 10.60 3.43 14.62
C GLU A 87 10.65 3.15 16.13
N ARG A 88 9.56 3.47 16.85
CA ARG A 88 9.42 3.12 18.28
C ARG A 88 9.31 1.62 18.50
N LEU A 89 8.52 0.90 17.69
CA LEU A 89 8.44 -0.56 17.78
C LEU A 89 9.79 -1.23 17.52
N GLU A 90 10.51 -0.79 16.51
CA GLU A 90 11.84 -1.30 16.17
C GLU A 90 12.88 -0.99 17.26
N ARG A 91 12.88 0.24 17.81
CA ARG A 91 13.91 0.67 18.78
C ARG A 91 13.60 0.34 20.24
N GLU A 92 12.38 0.59 20.68
CA GLU A 92 11.99 0.41 22.09
C GLU A 92 11.71 -1.06 22.42
N PHE A 93 11.19 -1.82 21.45
CA PHE A 93 10.78 -3.22 21.64
C PHE A 93 11.66 -4.23 20.88
N ASN A 94 12.64 -3.76 20.09
CA ASN A 94 13.57 -4.60 19.33
C ASN A 94 12.85 -5.62 18.44
N LEU A 95 11.82 -5.16 17.73
CA LEU A 95 11.02 -5.97 16.82
C LEU A 95 11.42 -5.68 15.37
N ASP A 96 11.66 -6.73 14.59
CA ASP A 96 11.87 -6.62 13.15
C ASP A 96 10.52 -6.69 12.43
N LEU A 97 10.11 -5.57 11.83
CA LEU A 97 8.77 -5.41 11.26
C LEU A 97 8.76 -5.33 9.73
N ILE A 98 7.69 -5.87 9.16
CA ILE A 98 7.31 -5.73 7.76
C ILE A 98 6.01 -4.92 7.73
N THR A 99 6.08 -3.72 7.16
CA THR A 99 4.94 -2.80 6.99
C THR A 99 4.40 -2.89 5.57
N THR A 100 3.10 -3.17 5.39
CA THR A 100 2.48 -3.14 4.05
C THR A 100 2.34 -1.72 3.52
N ALA A 101 2.06 -1.58 2.24
CA ALA A 101 1.78 -0.28 1.65
C ALA A 101 0.63 0.41 2.42
N PRO A 102 0.80 1.69 2.80
CA PRO A 102 -0.24 2.42 3.49
C PRO A 102 -1.43 2.64 2.55
N GLY A 103 -2.63 2.55 3.11
CA GLY A 103 -3.89 2.71 2.40
C GLY A 103 -4.85 3.62 3.17
N VAL A 104 -5.94 3.98 2.51
CA VAL A 104 -7.00 4.81 3.08
C VAL A 104 -8.30 4.02 3.19
N ARG A 105 -9.24 4.57 3.95
CA ARG A 105 -10.58 4.00 4.07
C ARG A 105 -11.50 4.50 2.97
N TYR A 106 -12.00 3.59 2.15
CA TYR A 106 -12.95 3.87 1.08
C TYR A 106 -14.38 3.64 1.55
N LYS A 107 -15.33 4.39 1.00
CA LYS A 107 -16.76 4.09 1.13
C LYS A 107 -17.25 3.46 -0.16
N ILE A 108 -17.80 2.27 -0.05
CA ILE A 108 -18.34 1.52 -1.18
C ILE A 108 -19.84 1.45 -1.00
N THR A 109 -20.58 2.03 -1.95
CA THR A 109 -22.03 1.83 -2.04
C THR A 109 -22.30 0.60 -2.88
N LYS A 110 -22.91 -0.41 -2.26
CA LYS A 110 -23.32 -1.65 -2.94
C LYS A 110 -24.50 -1.43 -3.88
N THR A 111 -24.75 -2.40 -4.75
CA THR A 111 -25.92 -2.40 -5.66
C THR A 111 -27.26 -2.48 -4.93
N ASP A 112 -27.28 -2.97 -3.69
CA ASP A 112 -28.45 -2.98 -2.81
C ASP A 112 -28.67 -1.65 -2.05
N GLY A 113 -27.74 -0.70 -2.16
CA GLY A 113 -27.77 0.60 -1.49
C GLY A 113 -27.09 0.64 -0.13
N GLU A 114 -26.56 -0.48 0.38
CA GLU A 114 -25.78 -0.50 1.63
C GLU A 114 -24.42 0.17 1.42
N VAL A 115 -24.01 1.01 2.37
CA VAL A 115 -22.68 1.64 2.37
C VAL A 115 -21.77 0.86 3.30
N VAL A 116 -20.69 0.32 2.75
CA VAL A 116 -19.66 -0.40 3.50
C VAL A 116 -18.36 0.37 3.45
N GLU A 117 -17.71 0.50 4.61
CA GLU A 117 -16.36 1.06 4.70
C GLU A 117 -15.32 -0.05 4.52
N VAL A 118 -14.38 0.16 3.60
CA VAL A 118 -13.31 -0.79 3.29
C VAL A 118 -11.96 -0.10 3.43
N ASP A 119 -11.17 -0.56 4.39
CA ASP A 119 -9.80 -0.12 4.65
C ASP A 119 -8.75 -1.11 4.13
N ASN A 120 -9.15 -2.37 3.89
CA ASN A 120 -8.27 -3.45 3.47
C ASN A 120 -8.57 -3.91 2.03
N PRO A 121 -7.58 -3.94 1.12
CA PRO A 121 -7.74 -4.47 -0.23
C PRO A 121 -8.29 -5.90 -0.27
N SER A 122 -7.99 -6.75 0.72
CA SER A 122 -8.51 -8.12 0.80
C SER A 122 -10.02 -8.17 1.03
N ARG A 123 -10.59 -7.17 1.70
CA ARG A 123 -12.05 -7.03 1.94
C ARG A 123 -12.78 -6.32 0.79
N TRP A 124 -12.09 -5.98 -0.30
CA TRP A 124 -12.69 -5.34 -1.47
C TRP A 124 -13.75 -6.23 -2.12
N LEU A 125 -14.91 -5.64 -2.41
CA LEU A 125 -16.06 -6.35 -2.98
C LEU A 125 -15.85 -6.67 -4.47
N ALA A 126 -16.60 -7.67 -4.96
CA ALA A 126 -16.62 -7.97 -6.38
C ALA A 126 -17.20 -6.79 -7.18
N GLN A 127 -16.66 -6.53 -8.37
CA GLN A 127 -17.11 -5.41 -9.21
C GLN A 127 -18.61 -5.43 -9.53
N SER A 128 -19.25 -6.61 -9.52
CA SER A 128 -20.69 -6.79 -9.73
C SER A 128 -21.55 -6.29 -8.57
N GLU A 129 -20.98 -6.19 -7.37
CA GLU A 129 -21.67 -5.74 -6.16
C GLU A 129 -21.48 -4.24 -5.93
N ILE A 130 -20.55 -3.60 -6.63
CA ILE A 130 -20.18 -2.19 -6.43
C ILE A 130 -21.03 -1.31 -7.36
N SER A 131 -21.80 -0.40 -6.77
CA SER A 131 -22.46 0.68 -7.52
C SER A 131 -21.55 1.90 -7.65
N LYS A 132 -20.99 2.35 -6.52
CA LYS A 132 -20.14 3.55 -6.44
C LYS A 132 -19.03 3.35 -5.43
N VAL A 133 -17.87 3.96 -5.71
CA VAL A 133 -16.75 4.01 -4.79
C VAL A 133 -16.41 5.47 -4.53
N GLU A 134 -16.29 5.81 -3.25
CA GLU A 134 -15.90 7.13 -2.82
C GLU A 134 -14.56 7.04 -2.08
N GLU A 135 -13.59 7.85 -2.52
CA GLU A 135 -12.29 7.98 -1.87
C GLU A 135 -12.23 9.24 -1.00
N PRO A 136 -11.51 9.21 0.13
CA PRO A 136 -11.35 10.37 0.99
C PRO A 136 -10.48 11.43 0.32
N VAL A 137 -10.89 12.69 0.48
CA VAL A 137 -10.25 13.85 -0.14
C VAL A 137 -9.87 14.85 0.92
N ILE A 138 -8.68 15.43 0.76
CA ILE A 138 -8.17 16.47 1.64
C ILE A 138 -8.11 17.80 0.92
N LEU A 139 -8.28 18.88 1.69
CA LEU A 139 -7.91 20.21 1.26
C LEU A 139 -6.47 20.46 1.73
N ALA A 140 -5.56 20.47 0.78
CA ALA A 140 -4.13 20.64 1.00
C ALA A 140 -3.76 22.11 0.75
N THR A 141 -3.10 22.71 1.73
CA THR A 141 -2.53 24.05 1.67
C THR A 141 -1.01 23.93 1.57
N ILE A 142 -0.45 24.33 0.42
CA ILE A 142 0.99 24.30 0.15
C ILE A 142 1.51 25.72 0.16
N LEU A 143 2.49 26.02 1.01
CA LEU A 143 3.20 27.31 1.00
C LEU A 143 4.61 27.10 0.49
N THR A 144 5.04 27.91 -0.47
CA THR A 144 6.35 27.78 -1.12
C THR A 144 6.83 29.12 -1.69
N ASN A 145 8.06 29.17 -2.19
CA ASN A 145 8.57 30.32 -2.94
C ASN A 145 8.15 30.23 -4.42
N GLU A 146 7.99 31.38 -5.08
CA GLU A 146 7.56 31.47 -6.48
C GLU A 146 8.41 30.62 -7.45
N GLU A 147 9.72 30.54 -7.21
CA GLU A 147 10.67 29.77 -8.04
C GLU A 147 10.33 28.28 -8.15
N TYR A 148 9.66 27.69 -7.15
CA TYR A 148 9.35 26.26 -7.10
C TYR A 148 7.91 25.93 -7.51
N VAL A 149 7.09 26.94 -7.79
CA VAL A 149 5.65 26.75 -8.08
C VAL A 149 5.46 25.84 -9.29
N GLY A 150 6.21 26.04 -10.38
CA GLY A 150 6.05 25.25 -11.61
C GLY A 150 6.20 23.74 -11.39
N GLY A 151 7.19 23.32 -10.59
CA GLY A 151 7.38 21.90 -10.27
C GLY A 151 6.28 21.34 -9.37
N ILE A 152 5.79 22.15 -8.42
CA ILE A 152 4.71 21.75 -7.51
C ILE A 152 3.38 21.61 -8.28
N LEU A 153 3.09 22.52 -9.22
CA LEU A 153 1.90 22.44 -10.06
C LEU A 153 1.85 21.14 -10.87
N ALA A 154 2.97 20.75 -11.48
CA ALA A 154 3.07 19.47 -12.19
C ALA A 154 2.84 18.27 -11.26
N LEU A 155 3.39 18.31 -10.04
CA LEU A 155 3.23 17.26 -9.03
C LEU A 155 1.76 17.10 -8.59
N VAL A 156 1.06 18.20 -8.29
CA VAL A 156 -0.35 18.12 -7.86
C VAL A 156 -1.27 17.72 -9.01
N GLU A 157 -0.96 18.09 -10.25
CA GLU A 157 -1.71 17.67 -11.44
C GLU A 157 -1.57 16.17 -11.69
N GLU A 158 -0.35 15.62 -11.61
CA GLU A 158 -0.11 14.17 -11.68
C GLU A 158 -0.93 13.41 -10.63
N LYS A 159 -1.08 14.00 -9.44
CA LYS A 159 -1.79 13.41 -8.29
C LYS A 159 -3.30 13.70 -8.30
N ARG A 160 -3.86 14.08 -9.45
CA ARG A 160 -5.30 14.34 -9.67
C ARG A 160 -5.86 15.49 -8.82
N GLY A 161 -5.01 16.47 -8.49
CA GLY A 161 -5.39 17.63 -7.70
C GLY A 161 -6.29 18.60 -8.44
N LYS A 162 -7.31 19.11 -7.75
CA LYS A 162 -8.16 20.21 -8.25
C LYS A 162 -7.80 21.50 -7.54
N GLN A 163 -7.32 22.48 -8.30
CA GLN A 163 -6.96 23.80 -7.78
C GLN A 163 -8.21 24.51 -7.22
N LYS A 164 -8.07 25.09 -6.03
CA LYS A 164 -9.10 25.91 -5.37
C LYS A 164 -8.69 27.36 -5.26
N SER A 165 -7.50 27.62 -4.73
CA SER A 165 -6.96 28.97 -4.62
C SER A 165 -5.49 29.01 -4.99
N PHE A 166 -5.08 30.16 -5.51
CA PHE A 166 -3.70 30.53 -5.80
C PHE A 166 -3.52 31.97 -5.35
N GLU A 167 -2.72 32.20 -4.33
CA GLU A 167 -2.56 33.51 -3.71
C GLU A 167 -1.09 33.82 -3.46
N TYR A 168 -0.67 35.04 -3.79
CA TYR A 168 0.62 35.57 -3.38
C TYR A 168 0.49 36.12 -1.96
N VAL A 169 1.09 35.42 -0.98
CA VAL A 169 1.13 35.86 0.42
C VAL A 169 2.13 37.01 0.59
N SER A 170 3.20 37.01 -0.21
CA SER A 170 4.17 38.10 -0.29
C SER A 170 4.77 38.16 -1.70
N SER A 171 5.69 39.10 -1.93
CA SER A 171 6.40 39.23 -3.21
C SER A 171 7.25 38.02 -3.58
N SER A 172 7.52 37.10 -2.65
CA SER A 172 8.32 35.90 -2.90
C SER A 172 7.64 34.59 -2.50
N ARG A 173 6.51 34.65 -1.78
CA ARG A 173 5.79 33.47 -1.27
C ARG A 173 4.43 33.32 -1.89
N VAL A 174 4.14 32.09 -2.30
CA VAL A 174 2.88 31.68 -2.90
C VAL A 174 2.22 30.64 -2.00
N MET A 175 0.93 30.79 -1.80
CA MET A 175 0.05 29.82 -1.15
C MET A 175 -0.86 29.20 -2.19
N LEU A 176 -0.86 27.87 -2.24
CA LEU A 176 -1.64 27.05 -3.14
C LEU A 176 -2.63 26.24 -2.32
N GLN A 177 -3.90 26.24 -2.71
CA GLN A 177 -4.90 25.37 -2.13
C GLN A 177 -5.43 24.41 -3.18
N TYR A 178 -5.33 23.11 -2.89
CA TYR A 178 -5.76 22.03 -3.77
C TYR A 178 -6.61 21.03 -3.02
N GLU A 179 -7.67 20.54 -3.66
CA GLU A 179 -8.30 19.31 -3.21
C GLU A 179 -7.57 18.12 -3.86
N LEU A 180 -7.10 17.20 -3.03
CA LEU A 180 -6.31 16.04 -3.44
C LEU A 180 -6.87 14.76 -2.82
N PRO A 181 -6.94 13.65 -3.57
CA PRO A 181 -7.27 12.35 -3.00
C PRO A 181 -6.20 11.92 -1.98
N LEU A 182 -6.63 11.52 -0.78
CA LEU A 182 -5.70 11.15 0.30
C LEU A 182 -4.81 9.96 -0.11
N ASN A 183 -5.36 9.01 -0.88
CA ASN A 183 -4.60 7.83 -1.36
C ASN A 183 -3.37 8.20 -2.19
N GLU A 184 -3.42 9.29 -2.95
CA GLU A 184 -2.30 9.74 -3.79
C GLU A 184 -1.21 10.43 -2.98
N ILE A 185 -1.59 11.03 -1.84
CA ILE A 185 -0.69 11.74 -0.93
C ILE A 185 0.04 10.79 0.01
N VAL A 186 -0.65 9.74 0.45
CA VAL A 186 -0.11 8.69 1.32
C VAL A 186 1.08 7.97 0.68
N LEU A 187 1.28 8.09 -0.64
CA LEU A 187 2.37 7.47 -1.37
C LEU A 187 3.28 8.54 -1.98
N ASP A 188 4.45 8.76 -1.35
CA ASP A 188 5.61 9.50 -1.89
C ASP A 188 5.36 11.00 -2.21
N PHE A 189 4.18 11.55 -1.87
CA PHE A 189 3.90 12.96 -2.16
C PHE A 189 4.76 13.91 -1.34
N TYR A 190 4.97 13.62 -0.05
CA TYR A 190 5.73 14.49 0.83
C TYR A 190 7.20 14.56 0.40
N ASP A 191 7.80 13.41 0.08
CA ASP A 191 9.21 13.34 -0.33
C ASP A 191 9.44 14.01 -1.68
N ARG A 192 8.55 13.78 -2.66
CA ARG A 192 8.60 14.50 -3.94
C ARG A 192 8.38 15.99 -3.78
N LEU A 193 7.44 16.42 -2.92
CA LEU A 193 7.21 17.83 -2.64
C LEU A 193 8.47 18.49 -2.06
N LYS A 194 9.14 17.82 -1.11
CA LYS A 194 10.39 18.29 -0.53
C LYS A 194 11.52 18.30 -1.53
N SER A 195 11.64 17.29 -2.39
CA SER A 195 12.65 17.21 -3.45
C SER A 195 12.51 18.36 -4.47
N VAL A 196 11.31 18.54 -5.03
CA VAL A 196 11.01 19.58 -6.03
C VAL A 196 11.20 20.99 -5.46
N SER A 197 10.88 21.18 -4.19
CA SER A 197 11.01 22.48 -3.51
C SER A 197 12.35 22.69 -2.81
N ARG A 198 13.30 21.73 -2.88
CA ARG A 198 14.53 21.73 -2.07
C ARG A 198 14.28 21.94 -0.56
N GLY A 199 13.15 21.44 -0.08
CA GLY A 199 12.73 21.53 1.32
C GLY A 199 11.94 22.79 1.70
N TYR A 200 11.82 23.78 0.80
CA TYR A 200 11.17 25.07 1.09
C TYR A 200 9.64 25.02 1.11
N ALA A 201 9.02 23.98 0.53
CA ALA A 201 7.57 23.85 0.59
C ALA A 201 7.12 23.28 1.94
N SER A 202 6.07 23.86 2.52
CA SER A 202 5.30 23.26 3.62
C SER A 202 3.94 22.80 3.12
N LEU A 203 3.42 21.73 3.74
CA LEU A 203 2.12 21.16 3.44
C LEU A 203 1.33 21.07 4.74
N ASP A 204 0.14 21.65 4.74
CA ASP A 204 -0.89 21.44 5.74
C ASP A 204 -2.13 20.84 5.06
N TYR A 205 -2.85 19.96 5.73
CA TYR A 205 -4.07 19.39 5.15
C TYR A 205 -5.09 19.00 6.20
N HIS A 206 -6.36 19.02 5.79
CA HIS A 206 -7.47 18.48 6.55
C HIS A 206 -8.44 17.73 5.61
N LEU A 207 -9.18 16.79 6.17
CA LEU A 207 -10.19 16.04 5.42
C LEU A 207 -11.31 16.98 4.98
N SER A 208 -11.54 17.07 3.67
CA SER A 208 -12.53 17.95 3.03
C SER A 208 -13.78 17.19 2.57
N GLY A 209 -13.73 15.85 2.55
CA GLY A 209 -14.89 15.01 2.25
C GLY A 209 -14.51 13.77 1.44
N TYR A 210 -15.40 13.38 0.53
CA TYR A 210 -15.26 12.18 -0.30
C TYR A 210 -15.58 12.51 -1.76
N TRP A 211 -14.85 11.91 -2.70
CA TRP A 211 -15.13 11.99 -4.13
C TRP A 211 -15.49 10.63 -4.69
N GLU A 212 -16.56 10.58 -5.49
CA GLU A 212 -16.83 9.43 -6.35
C GLU A 212 -15.69 9.29 -7.36
N SER A 213 -14.98 8.16 -7.35
CA SER A 213 -13.81 7.94 -8.20
C SER A 213 -13.71 6.48 -8.67
N PRO A 214 -13.26 6.23 -9.91
CA PRO A 214 -13.16 4.89 -10.48
C PRO A 214 -11.95 4.13 -9.91
N MET A 215 -12.05 3.75 -8.64
CA MET A 215 -11.04 2.96 -7.94
C MET A 215 -11.18 1.48 -8.29
N VAL A 216 -10.04 0.82 -8.48
CA VAL A 216 -9.97 -0.60 -8.79
C VAL A 216 -8.97 -1.29 -7.87
N LYS A 217 -9.29 -2.51 -7.48
CA LYS A 217 -8.34 -3.40 -6.81
C LYS A 217 -7.36 -3.97 -7.83
N LEU A 218 -6.08 -3.72 -7.60
CA LEU A 218 -4.96 -4.28 -8.35
C LEU A 218 -4.37 -5.43 -7.54
N ASP A 219 -4.48 -6.63 -8.09
CA ASP A 219 -3.93 -7.86 -7.50
C ASP A 219 -2.66 -8.30 -8.23
N ILE A 220 -1.67 -8.77 -7.47
CA ILE A 220 -0.48 -9.42 -8.02
C ILE A 220 -0.63 -10.93 -7.83
N LEU A 221 -0.60 -11.67 -8.92
CA LEU A 221 -0.60 -13.13 -8.93
C LEU A 221 0.79 -13.67 -9.24
N VAL A 222 1.25 -14.62 -8.44
CA VAL A 222 2.49 -15.36 -8.65
C VAL A 222 2.12 -16.82 -8.92
N ALA A 223 2.53 -17.34 -10.08
CA ALA A 223 2.15 -18.67 -10.55
C ALA A 223 0.63 -18.93 -10.63
N GLY A 224 -0.19 -17.87 -10.67
CA GLY A 224 -1.65 -17.93 -10.70
C GLY A 224 -2.32 -17.86 -9.32
N GLU A 225 -1.54 -17.79 -8.24
CA GLU A 225 -2.06 -17.58 -6.89
C GLU A 225 -1.96 -16.08 -6.54
N PRO A 226 -3.05 -15.43 -6.11
CA PRO A 226 -3.02 -14.03 -5.70
C PRO A 226 -2.25 -13.86 -4.39
N VAL A 227 -1.43 -12.82 -4.32
CA VAL A 227 -0.63 -12.46 -3.14
C VAL A 227 -1.27 -11.24 -2.50
N ASP A 228 -2.08 -11.48 -1.49
CA ASP A 228 -2.88 -10.51 -0.74
C ASP A 228 -2.07 -9.33 -0.18
N ALA A 229 -0.88 -9.60 0.36
CA ALA A 229 0.00 -8.57 0.91
C ALA A 229 0.51 -7.54 -0.11
N LEU A 230 0.42 -7.86 -1.41
CA LEU A 230 0.82 -6.97 -2.52
C LEU A 230 -0.38 -6.32 -3.23
N SER A 231 -1.61 -6.66 -2.84
CA SER A 231 -2.80 -6.08 -3.42
C SER A 231 -2.95 -4.63 -2.97
N VAL A 232 -3.24 -3.74 -3.93
CA VAL A 232 -3.39 -2.30 -3.67
C VAL A 232 -4.62 -1.75 -4.37
N ILE A 233 -5.22 -0.71 -3.81
CA ILE A 233 -6.35 -0.01 -4.42
C ILE A 233 -5.79 1.23 -5.14
N VAL A 234 -6.08 1.32 -6.44
CA VAL A 234 -5.49 2.33 -7.32
C VAL A 234 -6.57 2.93 -8.21
N HIS A 235 -6.35 4.15 -8.67
CA HIS A 235 -7.19 4.73 -9.71
C HIS A 235 -7.05 3.92 -11.00
N ARG A 236 -8.15 3.74 -11.75
CA ARG A 236 -8.18 2.92 -12.98
C ARG A 236 -7.10 3.31 -13.99
N ASP A 237 -6.86 4.61 -14.14
CA ASP A 237 -5.90 5.12 -15.14
C ASP A 237 -4.45 4.77 -14.80
N PHE A 238 -4.11 4.72 -13.51
CA PHE A 238 -2.75 4.36 -13.05
C PHE A 238 -2.54 2.86 -12.86
N ALA A 239 -3.60 2.05 -12.96
CA ALA A 239 -3.55 0.62 -12.68
C ALA A 239 -2.55 -0.13 -13.58
N TYR A 240 -2.46 0.24 -14.86
CA TYR A 240 -1.56 -0.41 -15.81
C TYR A 240 -0.09 -0.17 -15.48
N ASP A 241 0.31 1.10 -15.33
CA ASP A 241 1.70 1.47 -15.09
C ASP A 241 2.18 0.93 -13.74
N ARG A 242 1.34 1.05 -12.71
CA ARG A 242 1.64 0.52 -11.38
C ARG A 242 1.71 -1.01 -11.36
N GLY A 243 0.76 -1.69 -12.00
CA GLY A 243 0.78 -3.15 -12.14
C GLY A 243 2.02 -3.65 -12.90
N ARG A 244 2.44 -2.94 -13.94
CA ARG A 244 3.65 -3.25 -14.69
C ARG A 244 4.91 -3.05 -13.85
N ALA A 245 5.02 -1.93 -13.12
CA ALA A 245 6.15 -1.64 -12.25
C ALA A 245 6.31 -2.70 -11.14
N LEU A 246 5.21 -3.05 -10.46
CA LEU A 246 5.21 -4.10 -9.43
C LEU A 246 5.60 -5.47 -10.01
N ALA A 247 5.05 -5.85 -11.16
CA ALA A 247 5.38 -7.13 -11.80
C ALA A 247 6.85 -7.19 -12.28
N ALA A 248 7.40 -6.09 -12.77
CA ALA A 248 8.80 -6.00 -13.19
C ALA A 248 9.75 -6.14 -11.99
N LYS A 249 9.48 -5.46 -10.88
CA LYS A 249 10.30 -5.58 -9.67
C LYS A 249 10.25 -7.00 -9.09
N MET A 250 9.05 -7.58 -9.01
CA MET A 250 8.89 -8.97 -8.56
C MET A 250 9.72 -9.96 -9.41
N LYS A 251 9.85 -9.73 -10.72
CA LYS A 251 10.64 -10.60 -11.59
C LYS A 251 12.14 -10.58 -11.25
N GLU A 252 12.65 -9.45 -10.79
CA GLU A 252 14.06 -9.32 -10.38
C GLU A 252 14.33 -10.04 -9.06
N LEU A 253 13.35 -10.05 -8.16
CA LEU A 253 13.49 -10.56 -6.81
C LEU A 253 13.15 -12.05 -6.68
N ILE A 254 12.25 -12.57 -7.51
CA ILE A 254 11.90 -13.99 -7.47
C ILE A 254 13.06 -14.83 -8.05
N PRO A 255 13.60 -15.80 -7.28
CA PRO A 255 14.67 -16.65 -7.76
C PRO A 255 14.20 -17.55 -8.90
N ARG A 256 15.10 -17.80 -9.85
CA ARG A 256 14.79 -18.63 -11.03
C ARG A 256 14.54 -20.08 -10.62
N GLN A 257 13.34 -20.58 -10.92
CA GLN A 257 12.94 -21.96 -10.66
C GLN A 257 13.26 -22.89 -11.85
N MET A 258 13.13 -24.20 -11.66
CA MET A 258 13.28 -25.20 -12.74
C MET A 258 12.15 -25.14 -13.79
N PHE A 259 11.05 -24.47 -13.46
CA PHE A 259 9.92 -24.17 -14.33
C PHE A 259 9.77 -22.65 -14.49
N GLU A 260 8.94 -22.23 -15.45
CA GLU A 260 8.65 -20.82 -15.67
C GLU A 260 7.68 -20.31 -14.61
N VAL A 261 8.01 -19.19 -13.97
CA VAL A 261 7.11 -18.53 -13.01
C VAL A 261 6.49 -17.34 -13.70
N ALA A 262 5.17 -17.33 -13.80
CA ALA A 262 4.41 -16.21 -14.32
C ALA A 262 4.07 -15.25 -13.17
N ILE A 263 4.41 -13.98 -13.33
CA ILE A 263 4.01 -12.90 -12.43
C ILE A 263 3.00 -12.07 -13.20
N GLN A 264 1.83 -11.83 -12.64
CA GLN A 264 0.72 -11.18 -13.33
C GLN A 264 0.14 -10.09 -12.45
N ALA A 265 -0.16 -8.94 -13.03
CA ALA A 265 -1.00 -7.94 -12.40
C ALA A 265 -2.41 -8.04 -12.99
N SER A 266 -3.44 -8.06 -12.15
CA SER A 266 -4.83 -8.13 -12.58
C SER A 266 -5.71 -7.09 -11.92
N VAL A 267 -6.74 -6.68 -12.64
CA VAL A 267 -7.88 -5.94 -12.10
C VAL A 267 -9.11 -6.82 -12.24
N GLY A 268 -9.58 -7.35 -11.11
CA GLY A 268 -10.58 -8.43 -11.10
C GLY A 268 -10.10 -9.64 -11.91
N ALA A 269 -10.90 -10.08 -12.89
CA ALA A 269 -10.54 -11.22 -13.75
C ALA A 269 -9.58 -10.87 -14.90
N LYS A 270 -9.36 -9.57 -15.18
CA LYS A 270 -8.56 -9.13 -16.33
C LYS A 270 -7.10 -8.97 -15.95
N ILE A 271 -6.21 -9.74 -16.59
CA ILE A 271 -4.76 -9.54 -16.49
C ILE A 271 -4.38 -8.29 -17.31
N ILE A 272 -3.77 -7.31 -16.65
CA ILE A 272 -3.35 -6.04 -17.26
C ILE A 272 -1.87 -6.03 -17.63
N ALA A 273 -1.02 -6.68 -16.83
CA ALA A 273 0.41 -6.81 -17.09
C ALA A 273 0.89 -8.23 -16.73
N ARG A 274 1.91 -8.70 -17.44
CA ARG A 274 2.48 -10.03 -17.23
C ARG A 274 3.98 -10.01 -17.44
N GLU A 275 4.71 -10.46 -16.43
CA GLU A 275 6.13 -10.75 -16.48
C GLU A 275 6.37 -12.25 -16.30
N THR A 276 7.50 -12.75 -16.78
CA THR A 276 7.84 -14.17 -16.67
C THR A 276 9.30 -14.34 -16.27
N VAL A 277 9.50 -15.04 -15.14
CA VAL A 277 10.84 -15.45 -14.71
C VAL A 277 11.24 -16.70 -15.50
N PRO A 278 12.33 -16.63 -16.28
CA PRO A 278 12.71 -17.71 -17.17
C PRO A 278 13.23 -18.92 -16.40
N ALA A 279 12.69 -20.09 -16.70
CA ALA A 279 13.08 -21.35 -16.08
C ALA A 279 14.58 -21.65 -16.25
N MET A 280 15.23 -22.11 -15.19
CA MET A 280 16.55 -22.71 -15.26
C MET A 280 16.55 -23.92 -16.19
N ARG A 281 17.58 -24.06 -17.03
CA ARG A 281 17.72 -25.18 -17.97
C ARG A 281 19.03 -25.90 -17.71
N LYS A 282 18.91 -27.17 -17.29
CA LYS A 282 20.04 -28.10 -17.36
C LYS A 282 20.33 -28.42 -18.83
N ASN A 283 21.59 -28.33 -19.25
CA ASN A 283 22.00 -28.73 -20.59
C ASN A 283 22.01 -30.27 -20.70
N VAL A 284 20.86 -30.83 -21.08
CA VAL A 284 20.69 -32.29 -21.24
C VAL A 284 21.45 -32.85 -22.45
N LEU A 285 21.89 -32.00 -23.37
CA LEU A 285 22.58 -32.39 -24.60
C LEU A 285 24.11 -32.40 -24.44
N ALA A 286 24.66 -31.99 -23.28
CA ALA A 286 26.10 -31.85 -23.08
C ALA A 286 26.91 -33.13 -23.34
N LYS A 287 26.31 -34.32 -23.15
CA LYS A 287 26.94 -35.63 -23.39
C LYS A 287 26.56 -36.25 -24.75
N CYS A 288 25.85 -35.52 -25.61
CA CYS A 288 25.40 -36.00 -26.92
C CYS A 288 26.36 -35.52 -28.03
N TYR A 289 27.50 -36.21 -28.19
CA TYR A 289 28.54 -35.88 -29.17
C TYR A 289 28.21 -36.32 -30.61
N GLY A 290 27.16 -37.13 -30.81
CA GLY A 290 26.77 -37.67 -32.12
C GLY A 290 25.66 -36.91 -32.86
N GLY A 291 25.46 -37.26 -34.12
CA GLY A 291 24.39 -36.76 -35.00
C GLY A 291 23.01 -37.39 -34.78
N ASP A 292 22.86 -38.29 -33.81
CA ASP A 292 21.59 -38.97 -33.53
C ASP A 292 20.53 -38.00 -32.95
N ILE A 293 19.67 -37.52 -33.84
CA ILE A 293 18.56 -36.60 -33.56
C ILE A 293 17.52 -37.27 -32.63
N THR A 294 17.33 -38.58 -32.73
CA THR A 294 16.31 -39.30 -31.95
C THR A 294 16.65 -39.29 -30.45
N ARG A 295 17.93 -39.51 -30.10
CA ARG A 295 18.41 -39.41 -28.72
C ARG A 295 18.30 -38.00 -28.15
N LYS A 296 18.60 -36.96 -28.94
CA LYS A 296 18.45 -35.56 -28.53
C LYS A 296 16.97 -35.22 -28.27
N ARG A 297 16.06 -35.63 -29.15
CA ARG A 297 14.61 -35.43 -28.99
C ARG A 297 14.08 -36.09 -27.71
N LYS A 298 14.43 -37.35 -27.46
CA LYS A 298 13.99 -38.10 -26.26
C LYS A 298 14.39 -37.40 -24.95
N LEU A 299 15.59 -36.83 -24.89
CA LEU A 299 16.07 -36.08 -23.72
C LEU A 299 15.32 -34.75 -23.53
N LEU A 300 15.03 -34.04 -24.62
CA LEU A 300 14.27 -32.79 -24.59
C LEU A 300 12.81 -33.03 -24.19
N GLU A 301 12.18 -34.09 -24.69
CA GLU A 301 10.81 -34.48 -24.31
C GLU A 301 10.73 -34.82 -22.83
N LYS A 302 11.65 -35.64 -22.32
CA LYS A 302 11.72 -35.97 -20.89
C LYS A 302 11.92 -34.72 -20.03
N GLN A 303 12.75 -33.77 -20.48
CA GLN A 303 12.93 -32.48 -19.79
C GLN A 303 11.63 -31.64 -19.81
N LYS A 304 10.94 -31.59 -20.95
CA LYS A 304 9.69 -30.84 -21.12
C LYS A 304 8.58 -31.38 -20.22
N GLU A 305 8.41 -32.70 -20.18
CA GLU A 305 7.43 -33.35 -19.30
C GLU A 305 7.77 -33.16 -17.82
N GLY A 306 9.05 -33.30 -17.45
CA GLY A 306 9.52 -33.02 -16.10
C GLY A 306 9.16 -31.59 -15.66
N LYS A 307 9.43 -30.59 -16.52
CA LYS A 307 9.06 -29.19 -16.26
C LYS A 307 7.56 -28.97 -16.16
N LYS A 308 6.75 -29.62 -17.01
CA LYS A 308 5.29 -29.54 -16.95
C LYS A 308 4.74 -30.16 -15.66
N ARG A 309 5.36 -31.23 -15.15
CA ARG A 309 5.02 -31.82 -13.85
C ARG A 309 5.42 -30.88 -12.71
N MET A 310 6.62 -30.33 -12.74
CA MET A 310 7.08 -29.35 -11.73
C MET A 310 6.19 -28.11 -11.69
N LYS A 311 5.77 -27.57 -12.84
CA LYS A 311 4.87 -26.40 -12.89
C LYS A 311 3.50 -26.62 -12.24
N ARG A 312 2.99 -27.87 -12.24
CA ARG A 312 1.67 -28.18 -11.66
C ARG A 312 1.69 -28.37 -10.14
N ILE A 313 2.84 -28.77 -9.60
CA ILE A 313 2.98 -29.14 -8.18
C ILE A 313 3.81 -28.11 -7.42
N GLY A 314 4.66 -27.36 -8.12
CA GLY A 314 5.58 -26.40 -7.55
C GLY A 314 4.84 -25.16 -7.07
N ARG A 315 4.80 -24.99 -5.75
CA ARG A 315 4.57 -23.69 -5.13
C ARG A 315 5.83 -22.85 -5.27
N VAL A 316 5.65 -21.55 -5.46
CA VAL A 316 6.74 -20.59 -5.52
C VAL A 316 6.77 -19.90 -4.17
N ASP A 317 7.77 -20.22 -3.35
CA ASP A 317 8.02 -19.47 -2.14
C ASP A 317 8.61 -18.11 -2.52
N ILE A 318 7.95 -17.05 -2.08
CA ILE A 318 8.38 -15.67 -2.31
C ILE A 318 9.27 -15.29 -1.11
N PRO A 319 10.54 -14.93 -1.33
CA PRO A 319 11.41 -14.49 -0.23
C PRO A 319 10.83 -13.27 0.49
N GLN A 320 10.96 -13.19 1.81
CA GLN A 320 10.54 -12.01 2.58
C GLN A 320 11.24 -10.73 2.10
N GLU A 321 12.52 -10.81 1.74
CA GLU A 321 13.28 -9.70 1.13
C GLU A 321 12.61 -9.16 -0.15
N ALA A 322 11.97 -10.03 -0.93
CA ALA A 322 11.27 -9.64 -2.15
C ALA A 322 10.02 -8.79 -1.83
N PHE A 323 9.32 -9.09 -0.73
CA PHE A 323 8.18 -8.27 -0.29
C PHE A 323 8.64 -6.87 0.13
N LEU A 324 9.68 -6.79 0.96
CA LEU A 324 10.25 -5.53 1.43
C LEU A 324 10.71 -4.64 0.26
N ALA A 325 11.39 -5.22 -0.72
CA ALA A 325 11.89 -4.48 -1.87
C ALA A 325 10.78 -4.01 -2.84
N VAL A 326 9.62 -4.66 -2.85
CA VAL A 326 8.47 -4.24 -3.69
C VAL A 326 7.64 -3.15 -3.03
N LEU A 327 7.55 -3.15 -1.71
CA LEU A 327 6.88 -2.11 -0.94
C LEU A 327 7.60 -0.75 -1.07
N LYS A 328 8.92 -0.76 -1.24
CA LYS A 328 9.75 0.43 -1.51
C LYS A 328 9.67 0.97 -2.94
N VAL A 329 9.00 0.28 -3.87
CA VAL A 329 8.90 0.75 -5.28
C VAL A 329 8.08 2.04 -5.41
N GLY A 330 7.33 2.42 -4.36
CA GLY A 330 6.75 3.75 -4.27
C GLY A 330 7.78 4.88 -4.10
N GLU A 331 8.98 4.58 -3.62
CA GLU A 331 10.05 5.55 -3.30
C GLU A 331 11.04 5.75 -4.46
N ASP A 332 11.27 4.73 -5.29
CA ASP A 332 12.40 4.68 -6.22
C ASP A 332 12.12 5.17 -7.66
N ASN A 333 10.89 5.55 -8.01
CA ASN A 333 10.56 6.04 -9.36
C ASN A 333 10.55 7.59 -9.45
N GLY A 334 11.62 8.21 -8.96
CA GLY A 334 11.92 9.64 -9.09
C GLY A 334 13.39 9.89 -9.39
#